data_AF-S2ZIE5-F1
#
_entry.id   AF-S2ZIE5-F1
#
_cell.length_a   1.000
_cell.length_b   1.000
_cell.length_c   1.000
_cell.angle_alpha   90.00
_cell.angle_beta   90.00
_cell.angle_gamma   90.00
#
_symmetry.space_group_name_H-M   'P 1'
#
loop_
_entity.id
_entity.type
_entity.pdbx_description
1 polymer ?
#
loop_
_entity_poly.entity_id
_entity_poly.type
_entity_poly.pdbx_seq_one_letter_code
_entity_poly.pdbx_strand_id
1 'polypeptide(L)'
;MLMPFAGKLGLYTSNDGRGQIIESIGYTIPKELQGDATANSRELSPENYSELNSLDYLFVMDFQGAADTLKQDPTFQSLDVVKENRVIFLFENVGTAMSIPNPLTIPWAVENIDKAIS
;
A
#
# COMPACT_ATOMS: atom_id res chain seq x y z
N MET A 1 -3.07 -0.28 -0.28
CA MET A 1 -1.69 -0.42 0.23
C MET A 1 -0.99 -1.51 -0.56
N LEU A 2 0.30 -1.36 -0.87
CA LEU A 2 1.05 -2.38 -1.60
C LEU A 2 2.45 -2.63 -1.02
N MET A 3 3.05 -3.73 -1.45
CA MET A 3 4.41 -4.15 -1.12
C MET A 3 5.17 -4.44 -2.42
N PRO A 4 6.33 -3.81 -2.67
CA PRO A 4 7.19 -4.18 -3.78
C PRO A 4 7.83 -5.54 -3.52
N PHE A 5 7.83 -6.43 -4.51
CA PHE A 5 8.54 -7.71 -4.43
C PHE A 5 8.90 -8.20 -5.84
N ALA A 6 10.13 -8.69 -6.04
CA ALA A 6 10.58 -9.32 -7.29
C ALA A 6 10.22 -8.54 -8.59
N GLY A 7 10.28 -7.21 -8.57
CA GLY A 7 9.93 -6.35 -9.73
C GLY A 7 8.43 -6.19 -10.00
N LYS A 8 7.58 -6.62 -9.07
CA LYS A 8 6.11 -6.47 -9.08
C LYS A 8 5.63 -5.75 -7.83
N LEU A 9 4.32 -5.48 -7.78
CA LEU A 9 3.65 -4.97 -6.59
C LEU A 9 2.60 -5.96 -6.09
N GLY A 10 2.65 -6.28 -4.80
CA GLY A 10 1.61 -7.02 -4.09
C GLY A 10 0.63 -6.02 -3.50
N LEU A 11 -0.55 -5.89 -4.10
CA LEU A 11 -1.60 -4.99 -3.65
C LEU A 11 -2.50 -5.71 -2.64
N TYR A 12 -2.62 -5.15 -1.43
CA TYR A 12 -3.50 -5.69 -0.38
C TYR A 12 -4.91 -5.15 -0.52
N THR A 13 -5.88 -6.05 -0.42
CA THR A 13 -7.32 -5.79 -0.53
C THR A 13 -7.90 -5.49 0.86
N SER A 14 -9.19 -5.16 0.95
CA SER A 14 -9.89 -4.98 2.24
C SER A 14 -10.07 -6.29 3.03
N ASN A 15 -9.80 -7.45 2.43
CA ASN A 15 -9.82 -8.72 3.17
C ASN A 15 -8.54 -8.96 3.99
N ASP A 16 -7.43 -8.29 3.64
CA ASP A 16 -6.19 -8.33 4.41
C ASP A 16 -6.22 -7.33 5.56
N GLY A 17 -5.61 -7.68 6.71
CA GLY A 17 -5.55 -6.80 7.88
C GLY A 17 -4.98 -5.41 7.56
N ARG A 18 -4.02 -5.32 6.63
CA ARG A 18 -3.48 -4.05 6.16
C ARG A 18 -4.51 -3.19 5.46
N GLY A 19 -5.34 -3.79 4.60
CA GLY A 19 -6.44 -3.08 3.97
C GLY A 19 -7.49 -2.63 4.98
N GLN A 20 -7.83 -3.49 5.94
CA GLN A 20 -8.78 -3.18 7.00
C GLN A 20 -8.33 -1.97 7.85
N ILE A 21 -7.04 -1.89 8.20
CA ILE A 21 -6.51 -0.73 8.92
C ILE A 21 -6.64 0.55 8.08
N ILE A 22 -6.27 0.51 6.81
CA ILE A 22 -6.40 1.68 5.91
C ILE A 22 -7.87 2.15 5.82
N GLU A 23 -8.83 1.24 5.73
CA GLU A 23 -10.25 1.61 5.73
C GLU A 23 -10.72 2.15 7.09
N SER A 24 -10.25 1.57 8.21
CA SER A 24 -10.62 1.99 9.56
C SER A 24 -10.20 3.42 9.91
N ILE A 25 -9.16 3.95 9.25
CA ILE A 25 -8.70 5.34 9.41
C ILE A 25 -9.35 6.30 8.40
N GLY A 26 -10.35 5.84 7.65
CA GLY A 26 -11.21 6.69 6.82
C GLY A 26 -10.87 6.73 5.33
N TYR A 27 -9.91 5.93 4.85
CA TYR A 27 -9.73 5.74 3.41
C TYR A 27 -10.70 4.70 2.85
N THR A 28 -10.78 4.60 1.53
CA THR A 28 -11.54 3.56 0.84
C THR A 28 -10.65 2.91 -0.20
N ILE A 29 -10.70 1.57 -0.30
CA ILE A 29 -10.00 0.84 -1.36
C ILE A 29 -10.95 0.70 -2.55
N PRO A 30 -10.61 1.24 -3.75
CA PRO A 30 -11.46 1.15 -4.93
C PRO A 30 -11.82 -0.29 -5.29
N LYS A 31 -13.05 -0.51 -5.75
CA LYS A 31 -13.60 -1.85 -6.00
C LYS A 31 -12.80 -2.60 -7.07
N GLU A 32 -12.35 -1.89 -8.09
CA GLU A 32 -11.50 -2.38 -9.17
C GLU A 32 -10.15 -2.93 -8.67
N LEU A 33 -9.69 -2.50 -7.50
CA LEU A 33 -8.43 -2.93 -6.89
C LEU A 33 -8.60 -4.11 -5.92
N GLN A 34 -9.83 -4.54 -5.61
CA GLN A 34 -10.11 -5.62 -4.65
C GLN A 34 -9.79 -7.02 -5.19
N GLY A 35 -9.67 -7.20 -6.52
CA GLY A 35 -9.53 -8.53 -7.12
C GLY A 35 -10.78 -9.39 -6.90
N ASP A 36 -10.60 -10.70 -6.72
CA ASP A 36 -11.70 -11.62 -6.40
C ASP A 36 -12.23 -11.38 -4.98
N ALA A 37 -13.51 -11.67 -4.74
CA ALA A 37 -14.20 -11.34 -3.50
C ALA A 37 -13.54 -11.86 -2.19
N THR A 38 -12.73 -12.91 -2.28
CA THR A 38 -12.02 -13.52 -1.14
C THR A 38 -10.52 -13.31 -1.18
N ALA A 39 -9.99 -12.58 -2.17
CA ALA A 39 -8.55 -12.35 -2.28
C ALA A 39 -8.10 -11.41 -1.15
N ASN A 40 -6.99 -11.75 -0.47
CA ASN A 40 -6.31 -10.86 0.48
C ASN A 40 -5.30 -9.94 -0.23
N SER A 41 -4.81 -10.40 -1.38
CA SER A 41 -3.91 -9.62 -2.21
C SER A 41 -4.08 -9.98 -3.67
N ARG A 42 -3.61 -9.07 -4.54
CA ARG A 42 -3.41 -9.33 -5.97
C ARG A 42 -2.03 -8.84 -6.39
N GLU A 43 -1.47 -9.49 -7.39
CA GLU A 43 -0.22 -9.05 -8.00
C GLU A 43 -0.50 -8.05 -9.13
N LEU A 44 0.31 -7.00 -9.21
CA LEU A 44 0.38 -6.10 -10.33
C LEU A 44 1.77 -6.21 -10.96
N SER A 45 1.79 -6.58 -12.24
CA SER A 45 2.97 -6.42 -13.09
C SER A 45 3.09 -4.95 -13.55
N PRO A 46 4.29 -4.48 -13.94
CA PRO A 46 4.51 -3.10 -14.38
C PRO A 46 3.54 -2.60 -15.46
N GLU A 47 3.19 -3.44 -16.42
CA GLU A 47 2.23 -3.10 -17.49
C GLU A 47 0.84 -2.70 -16.98
N ASN A 48 0.49 -3.12 -15.76
CA ASN A 48 -0.81 -2.87 -15.13
C ASN A 48 -0.76 -1.75 -14.06
N TYR A 49 0.40 -1.10 -13.84
CA TYR A 49 0.51 -0.05 -12.82
C TYR A 49 -0.41 1.15 -13.09
N SER A 50 -0.85 1.34 -14.34
CA SER A 50 -1.82 2.38 -14.70
C SER A 50 -3.15 2.27 -13.95
N GLU A 51 -3.50 1.09 -13.42
CA GLU A 51 -4.64 0.91 -12.50
C GLU A 51 -4.54 1.77 -11.23
N LEU A 52 -3.34 2.23 -10.87
CA LEU A 52 -3.08 3.03 -9.66
C LEU A 52 -3.22 4.54 -9.87
N ASN A 53 -3.40 5.02 -11.11
CA ASN A 53 -3.44 6.46 -11.40
C ASN A 53 -4.65 7.18 -10.80
N SER A 54 -5.77 6.48 -10.61
CA SER A 54 -6.99 7.04 -10.02
C SER A 54 -6.91 7.24 -8.50
N LEU A 55 -5.81 6.82 -7.86
CA LEU A 55 -5.68 6.90 -6.41
C LEU A 55 -5.36 8.32 -5.94
N ASP A 56 -6.11 8.76 -4.93
CA ASP A 56 -5.80 9.96 -4.16
C ASP A 56 -4.52 9.76 -3.35
N TYR A 57 -4.31 8.56 -2.79
CA TYR A 57 -3.11 8.22 -2.03
C TYR A 57 -2.68 6.78 -2.30
N LEU A 58 -1.37 6.55 -2.32
CA LEU A 58 -0.79 5.22 -2.44
C LEU A 58 0.13 4.90 -1.26
N PHE A 59 -0.31 3.98 -0.40
CA PHE A 59 0.52 3.47 0.70
C PHE A 59 1.43 2.33 0.22
N VAL A 60 2.72 2.43 0.51
CA VAL A 60 3.76 1.45 0.14
C VAL A 60 4.48 0.97 1.38
N MET A 61 4.45 -0.34 1.63
CA MET A 61 5.29 -0.96 2.67
C MET A 61 6.70 -1.20 2.12
N ASP A 62 7.69 -0.59 2.77
CA ASP A 62 9.10 -0.83 2.46
C ASP A 62 9.59 -2.10 3.15
N PHE A 63 9.35 -3.25 2.52
CA PHE A 63 9.82 -4.55 2.98
C PHE A 63 11.28 -4.75 2.57
N GLN A 64 12.18 -4.94 3.54
CA GLN A 64 13.61 -5.19 3.29
C GLN A 64 14.30 -4.17 2.36
N GLY A 65 13.86 -2.90 2.35
CA GLY A 65 14.42 -1.85 1.49
C GLY A 65 13.96 -1.91 0.03
N ALA A 66 12.99 -2.75 -0.31
CA ALA A 66 12.51 -2.90 -1.68
C ALA A 66 11.89 -1.61 -2.26
N ALA A 67 11.48 -0.65 -1.41
CA ALA A 67 10.98 0.63 -1.86
C ALA A 67 12.03 1.47 -2.61
N ASP A 68 13.32 1.32 -2.30
CA ASP A 68 14.37 2.10 -2.98
C ASP A 68 14.53 1.69 -4.44
N THR A 69 14.40 0.39 -4.74
CA THR A 69 14.31 -0.10 -6.11
C THR A 69 13.06 0.42 -6.79
N LEU A 70 11.90 0.39 -6.11
CA LEU A 70 10.65 0.89 -6.67
C LEU A 70 10.70 2.39 -7.02
N LYS A 71 11.36 3.20 -6.17
CA LYS A 71 11.57 4.64 -6.43
C LYS A 71 12.41 4.89 -7.68
N GLN A 72 13.19 3.93 -8.15
CA GLN A 72 13.99 4.05 -9.37
C GLN A 72 13.28 3.47 -10.62
N ASP A 73 12.15 2.78 -10.45
CA ASP A 73 11.39 2.19 -11.56
C ASP A 73 10.72 3.29 -12.41
N PRO A 74 11.07 3.44 -13.69
CA PRO A 74 10.48 4.45 -14.56
C PRO A 74 8.96 4.31 -14.75
N THR A 75 8.44 3.08 -14.72
CA THR A 75 7.02 2.80 -14.85
C THR A 75 6.27 3.31 -13.64
N PHE A 76 6.81 3.03 -12.44
CA PHE A 76 6.26 3.57 -11.19
C PHE A 76 6.35 5.09 -11.14
N GLN A 77 7.52 5.67 -11.46
CA GLN A 77 7.72 7.12 -11.53
C GLN A 77 6.80 7.82 -12.54
N SER A 78 6.28 7.10 -13.53
CA SER A 78 5.37 7.65 -14.52
C SER A 78 3.93 7.83 -14.03
N LEU A 79 3.57 7.24 -12.88
CA LEU A 79 2.22 7.30 -12.32
C LEU A 79 1.88 8.69 -11.78
N ASP A 80 0.63 9.09 -11.93
CA ASP A 80 0.16 10.42 -11.51
C ASP A 80 0.25 10.57 -9.98
N VAL A 81 -0.14 9.54 -9.23
CA VAL A 81 -0.02 9.50 -7.75
C VAL A 81 1.44 9.66 -7.28
N VAL A 82 2.42 9.26 -8.09
CA VAL A 82 3.85 9.39 -7.78
C VAL A 82 4.33 10.80 -8.12
N LYS A 83 4.02 11.29 -9.33
CA LYS A 83 4.37 12.65 -9.78
C LYS A 83 3.78 13.74 -8.89
N GLU A 84 2.60 13.49 -8.33
CA GLU A 84 1.89 14.41 -7.45
C GLU A 84 2.28 14.26 -5.97
N ASN A 85 3.34 13.49 -5.66
CA ASN A 85 3.83 13.24 -4.30
C ASN A 85 2.77 12.69 -3.34
N ARG A 86 1.87 11.84 -3.83
CA ARG A 86 0.79 11.23 -3.02
C ARG A 86 1.11 9.79 -2.59
N VAL A 87 2.39 9.43 -2.60
CA VAL A 87 2.87 8.12 -2.13
C VAL A 87 3.35 8.24 -0.68
N ILE A 88 2.81 7.38 0.18
CA ILE A 88 3.17 7.31 1.59
C ILE A 88 3.95 6.02 1.81
N PHE A 89 5.23 6.15 2.10
CA PHE A 89 6.09 5.00 2.41
C PHE A 89 6.03 4.71 3.91
N LEU A 90 5.72 3.46 4.24
CA LEU A 90 5.65 2.94 5.59
C LEU A 90 6.78 1.94 5.82
N PHE A 91 7.39 1.98 7.00
CA PHE A 91 8.38 0.98 7.38
C PHE A 91 7.77 -0.42 7.47
N GLU A 92 8.59 -1.44 7.26
CA GLU A 92 8.22 -2.86 7.34
C GLU A 92 7.49 -3.22 8.64
N ASN A 93 7.96 -2.69 9.78
CA ASN A 93 7.36 -2.96 11.09
C ASN A 93 5.92 -2.41 11.19
N VAL A 94 5.63 -1.27 10.57
CA VAL A 94 4.27 -0.69 10.50
C VAL A 94 3.36 -1.63 9.71
N GLY A 95 3.75 -1.99 8.49
CA GLY A 95 2.95 -2.90 7.67
C GLY A 95 2.80 -4.30 8.27
N THR A 96 3.81 -4.78 9.00
CA THR A 96 3.75 -6.05 9.74
C THR A 96 2.74 -5.97 10.90
N ALA A 97 2.75 -4.88 11.68
CA ALA A 97 1.80 -4.68 12.77
C ALA A 97 0.34 -4.61 12.28
N MET A 98 0.13 -4.11 11.06
CA MET A 98 -1.18 -4.05 10.41
C MET A 98 -1.67 -5.42 9.89
N SER A 99 -0.76 -6.38 9.62
CA SER A 99 -1.13 -7.66 8.98
C SER A 99 -2.05 -8.54 9.83
N ILE A 100 -1.86 -8.53 11.15
CA ILE A 100 -2.68 -9.23 12.13
C ILE A 100 -3.07 -8.21 13.21
N PRO A 101 -4.12 -7.39 12.95
CA PRO A 101 -4.47 -6.30 13.83
C PRO A 101 -5.00 -6.81 15.18
N ASN A 102 -4.57 -6.18 16.27
CA ASN A 102 -5.02 -6.46 17.62
C ASN A 102 -5.08 -5.15 18.44
N PRO A 103 -5.65 -5.16 19.66
CA PRO A 103 -5.83 -3.92 20.45
C PRO A 103 -4.55 -3.12 20.72
N LEU A 104 -3.37 -3.75 20.67
CA LEU A 104 -2.09 -3.07 20.85
C LEU A 104 -1.49 -2.58 19.52
N THR A 105 -1.58 -3.40 18.47
CA THR A 105 -0.96 -3.03 17.17
C THR A 105 -1.78 -2.00 16.41
N ILE A 106 -3.10 -1.95 16.59
CA ILE A 106 -3.96 -0.98 15.91
C ILE A 106 -3.56 0.46 16.29
N PRO A 107 -3.57 0.89 17.57
CA PRO A 107 -3.23 2.28 17.90
C PRO A 107 -1.80 2.65 17.49
N TRP A 108 -0.85 1.72 17.66
CA TRP A 108 0.54 1.95 17.30
C TRP A 108 0.72 2.11 15.78
N ALA A 109 0.04 1.29 14.96
CA ALA A 109 0.11 1.42 13.50
C ALA A 109 -0.50 2.74 13.03
N VAL A 110 -1.66 3.12 13.57
CA VAL A 110 -2.33 4.40 13.24
C VAL A 110 -1.43 5.59 13.59
N GLU A 111 -0.81 5.61 14.78
CA GLU A 111 0.11 6.68 15.17
C GLU A 111 1.31 6.80 14.20
N ASN A 112 1.85 5.68 13.70
CA ASN A 112 2.95 5.72 12.74
C ASN A 112 2.50 6.13 11.33
N ILE A 113 1.27 5.79 10.94
CA ILE A 113 0.68 6.25 9.68
C ILE A 113 0.46 7.77 9.73
N ASP A 114 -0.08 8.30 10.83
CA ASP A 114 -0.29 9.74 11.03
C ASP A 114 1.03 10.52 10.91
N LYS A 115 2.11 10.00 11.50
CA LYS A 115 3.46 10.57 11.38
C LYS A 115 4.01 10.55 9.95
N ALA A 116 3.60 9.58 9.14
CA ALA A 116 4.05 9.46 7.74
C ALA A 116 3.25 10.36 6.78
N ILE A 117 2.03 10.76 7.18
CA ILE A 117 1.15 11.64 6.39
C ILE A 117 1.40 13.13 6.74
N SER A 118 1.83 13.42 7.97
CA SER A 118 2.09 14.77 8.50
C SER A 118 3.38 15.38 7.97
#